data_AF-A0A8S3WL52-F1
#
_entry.id   AF-A0A8S3WL52-F1
#
_cell.length_a   1.000
_cell.length_b   1.000
_cell.length_c   1.000
_cell.angle_alpha   90.00
_cell.angle_beta   90.00
_cell.angle_gamma   90.00
#
_symmetry.space_group_name_H-M   'P 1'
#
loop_
_entity.id
_entity.type
_entity.pdbx_description
1 polymer ?
#
loop_
_entity_poly.entity_id
_entity_poly.type
_entity_poly.pdbx_seq_one_letter_code
_entity_poly.pdbx_strand_id
1 'polypeptide(L)'
;MCSGSFISNSWLLTSAHCVKTNLLRVDVFHATKRDLSLIAQIEKRDIWPHPDFVLNNYTVANKEKDIALIYLIQSINFDTYNINPIKLATNYPKVGETGIITGYGEAEVYSVAPIEGTVVITKCPFQSTNIICSQGRVRAGSGDSGGPLIYKENLIGVISAGCKDEHINRMCLTVYTSVAANMN
;
A
#
# COMPACT_ATOMS: atom_id res chain seq x y z
N MET A 1 -10.18 6.93 -2.99
CA MET A 1 -8.84 7.08 -3.60
C MET A 1 -7.88 6.26 -2.78
N CYS A 2 -6.96 5.55 -3.43
CA CYS A 2 -5.94 4.72 -2.80
C CYS A 2 -4.64 4.84 -3.59
N SER A 3 -3.56 4.37 -2.98
CA SER A 3 -2.24 4.25 -3.56
C SER A 3 -1.94 2.80 -3.99
N GLY A 4 -0.84 2.61 -4.70
CA GLY A 4 -0.41 1.30 -5.20
C GLY A 4 1.05 1.33 -5.63
N SER A 5 1.61 0.14 -5.86
CA SER A 5 3.00 -0.04 -6.29
C SER A 5 3.05 -0.85 -7.58
N PHE A 6 3.77 -0.36 -8.59
CA PHE A 6 4.11 -1.17 -9.75
C PHE A 6 5.11 -2.25 -9.35
N ILE A 7 4.76 -3.52 -9.58
CA ILE A 7 5.64 -4.67 -9.33
C ILE A 7 6.16 -5.26 -10.66
N SER A 8 5.52 -4.90 -11.76
CA SER A 8 6.01 -5.05 -13.14
C SER A 8 5.31 -4.02 -14.04
N ASN A 9 5.63 -3.99 -15.33
CA ASN A 9 4.97 -3.11 -16.30
C ASN A 9 3.48 -3.43 -16.55
N SER A 10 3.00 -4.60 -16.12
CA SER A 10 1.61 -5.04 -16.27
C SER A 10 0.91 -5.39 -14.96
N TRP A 11 1.55 -5.16 -13.81
CA TRP A 11 0.98 -5.51 -12.50
C TRP A 11 1.21 -4.39 -11.49
N LEU A 12 0.11 -3.94 -10.86
CA LEU A 12 0.15 -3.17 -9.62
C LEU A 12 -0.28 -4.03 -8.43
N LEU A 13 0.34 -3.74 -7.28
CA LEU A 13 -0.09 -4.21 -5.97
C LEU A 13 -0.76 -3.05 -5.21
N THR A 14 -1.88 -3.32 -4.56
CA THR A 14 -2.62 -2.37 -3.71
C THR A 14 -3.33 -3.14 -2.58
N SER A 15 -4.16 -2.49 -1.77
CA SER A 15 -4.93 -3.15 -0.72
C SER A 15 -6.28 -3.65 -1.25
N ALA A 16 -6.80 -4.73 -0.67
CA ALA A 16 -8.06 -5.33 -1.10
C ALA A 16 -9.26 -4.42 -0.81
N HIS A 17 -9.25 -3.67 0.30
CA HIS A 17 -10.34 -2.78 0.66
C HIS A 17 -10.55 -1.64 -0.33
N CYS A 18 -9.51 -1.27 -1.10
CA CYS A 18 -9.61 -0.26 -2.15
C CYS A 18 -10.44 -0.71 -3.34
N VAL A 19 -10.46 -2.02 -3.62
CA VAL A 19 -11.00 -2.57 -4.87
C VAL A 19 -12.15 -3.55 -4.66
N LYS A 20 -12.30 -4.15 -3.47
CA LYS A 20 -13.40 -5.07 -3.13
C LYS A 20 -14.67 -4.32 -2.76
N THR A 21 -15.09 -3.42 -3.64
CA THR A 21 -16.29 -2.57 -3.53
C THR A 21 -17.17 -2.75 -4.78
N ASN A 22 -18.27 -2.00 -4.91
CA ASN A 22 -19.16 -2.07 -6.08
C ASN A 22 -18.61 -1.33 -7.32
N LEU A 23 -17.29 -1.21 -7.45
CA LEU A 23 -16.65 -0.55 -8.58
C LEU A 23 -16.82 -1.37 -9.86
N LEU A 24 -17.10 -0.67 -10.97
CA LEU A 24 -17.08 -1.25 -12.32
C LEU A 24 -15.70 -1.08 -12.98
N ARG A 25 -15.00 -0.01 -12.63
CA ARG A 25 -13.69 0.38 -13.18
C ARG A 25 -12.80 0.99 -12.11
N VAL A 26 -11.49 0.86 -12.28
CA VAL A 26 -10.46 1.60 -11.54
C VAL A 26 -9.64 2.42 -12.53
N ASP A 27 -9.45 3.70 -12.23
CA ASP A 27 -8.54 4.58 -12.97
C ASP A 27 -7.20 4.63 -12.23
N VAL A 28 -6.12 4.32 -12.95
CA VAL A 28 -4.76 4.39 -12.41
C VAL A 28 -4.14 5.69 -12.87
N PHE A 29 -3.81 6.54 -11.90
CA PHE A 29 -3.12 7.79 -12.14
C PHE A 29 -1.65 7.68 -11.73
N HIS A 30 -0.78 8.24 -12.56
CA HIS A 30 0.59 8.55 -12.16
C HIS A 30 0.64 10.02 -11.76
N ALA A 31 0.99 10.27 -10.50
CA ALA A 31 1.14 11.61 -9.97
C ALA A 31 2.63 11.95 -9.81
N THR A 32 2.97 13.21 -10.04
CA THR A 32 4.27 13.80 -9.75
C THR A 32 4.05 15.14 -9.03
N LYS A 33 5.14 15.87 -8.73
CA LYS A 33 5.06 17.21 -8.16
C LYS A 33 4.33 18.24 -9.04
N ARG A 34 4.19 17.96 -10.34
CA ARG A 34 3.73 18.94 -11.34
C ARG A 34 2.59 18.44 -12.22
N ASP A 35 2.33 17.15 -12.22
CA ASP A 35 1.40 16.53 -13.15
C ASP A 35 0.66 15.36 -12.51
N LEU A 36 -0.56 15.13 -12.99
CA LEU A 36 -1.41 14.00 -12.68
C LEU A 36 -1.92 13.43 -14.00
N SER A 37 -1.34 12.31 -14.43
CA SER A 37 -1.68 11.67 -15.69
C SER A 37 -2.54 10.44 -15.44
N LEU A 38 -3.66 10.30 -16.14
CA LEU A 38 -4.35 9.02 -16.26
C LEU A 38 -3.52 8.11 -17.16
N ILE A 39 -3.06 6.98 -16.62
CA ILE A 39 -2.16 6.06 -17.35
C ILE A 39 -2.80 4.71 -17.66
N ALA A 40 -3.86 4.32 -16.94
CA ALA A 40 -4.63 3.12 -17.27
C ALA A 40 -6.06 3.20 -16.76
N GLN A 41 -6.96 2.48 -17.44
CA GLN A 41 -8.34 2.27 -17.03
C GLN A 41 -8.58 0.76 -16.96
N ILE A 42 -8.94 0.26 -15.79
CA ILE A 42 -8.95 -1.17 -15.49
C ILE A 42 -10.38 -1.62 -15.20
N GLU A 43 -10.83 -2.62 -15.95
CA GLU A 43 -12.11 -3.27 -15.77
C GLU A 43 -12.08 -4.18 -14.52
N LYS A 44 -13.23 -4.37 -13.88
CA LYS A 44 -13.35 -5.25 -12.70
C LYS A 44 -12.77 -6.66 -12.90
N ARG A 45 -12.84 -7.20 -14.11
CA ARG A 45 -12.35 -8.56 -14.44
C ARG A 45 -10.83 -8.71 -14.33
N ASP A 46 -10.09 -7.60 -14.36
CA ASP A 46 -8.62 -7.57 -14.31
C ASP A 46 -8.11 -7.19 -12.91
N ILE A 47 -9.00 -7.27 -11.90
CA ILE A 47 -8.71 -6.92 -10.50
C ILE A 47 -8.89 -8.18 -9.63
N TRP A 48 -7.87 -8.46 -8.84
CA TRP A 48 -7.74 -9.70 -8.07
C TRP A 48 -7.47 -9.36 -6.59
N PRO A 49 -8.51 -9.03 -5.80
CA PRO A 49 -8.36 -8.94 -4.35
C PRO A 49 -8.13 -10.33 -3.75
N HIS A 50 -7.43 -10.39 -2.62
CA HIS A 50 -7.27 -11.64 -1.88
C HIS A 50 -8.66 -12.29 -1.66
N PRO A 51 -8.81 -13.59 -2.00
CA PRO A 51 -10.13 -14.24 -2.02
C PRO A 51 -10.82 -14.16 -0.66
N ASP A 52 -10.05 -14.39 0.41
CA ASP A 52 -10.53 -14.40 1.79
C ASP A 52 -10.71 -13.03 2.44
N PHE A 53 -10.37 -11.92 1.77
CA PHE A 53 -10.58 -10.59 2.35
C PHE A 53 -12.08 -10.29 2.45
N VAL A 54 -12.55 -9.77 3.57
CA VAL A 54 -13.95 -9.39 3.79
C VAL A 54 -14.03 -7.88 3.99
N LEU A 55 -14.81 -7.20 3.14
CA LEU A 55 -15.03 -5.76 3.27
C LEU A 55 -15.75 -5.44 4.60
N ASN A 56 -15.38 -4.33 5.24
CA ASN A 56 -15.92 -3.88 6.54
C ASN A 56 -15.66 -4.85 7.72
N ASN A 57 -14.73 -5.78 7.58
CA ASN A 57 -14.23 -6.60 8.68
C ASN A 57 -12.90 -6.03 9.19
N TYR A 58 -12.89 -5.51 10.42
CA TYR A 58 -11.73 -4.82 11.00
C TYR A 58 -10.82 -5.74 11.83
N THR A 59 -11.03 -7.06 11.78
CA THR A 59 -10.20 -8.02 12.53
C THR A 59 -8.77 -8.07 11.98
N VAL A 60 -7.82 -8.44 12.86
CA VAL A 60 -6.41 -8.64 12.51
C VAL A 60 -6.28 -9.66 11.37
N ALA A 61 -6.98 -10.80 11.48
CA ALA A 61 -6.98 -11.83 10.45
C ALA A 61 -7.46 -11.34 9.07
N ASN A 62 -8.32 -10.31 9.03
CA ASN A 62 -8.74 -9.71 7.78
C ASN A 62 -7.69 -8.73 7.22
N LYS A 63 -6.98 -7.99 8.08
CA LYS A 63 -5.87 -7.11 7.67
C LYS A 63 -4.70 -7.88 7.09
N GLU A 64 -4.46 -9.12 7.53
CA GLU A 64 -3.46 -10.02 6.90
C GLU A 64 -3.73 -10.33 5.43
N LYS A 65 -4.97 -10.11 4.99
CA LYS A 65 -5.50 -10.42 3.66
C LYS A 65 -5.83 -9.16 2.87
N ASP A 66 -5.51 -7.98 3.40
CA ASP A 66 -5.86 -6.71 2.77
C ASP A 66 -4.85 -6.35 1.66
N ILE A 67 -4.86 -7.14 0.59
CA ILE A 67 -3.96 -7.06 -0.54
C ILE A 67 -4.69 -7.45 -1.84
N ALA A 68 -4.35 -6.78 -2.93
CA ALA A 68 -4.93 -7.02 -4.25
C ALA A 68 -3.93 -6.78 -5.37
N LEU A 69 -4.09 -7.54 -6.45
CA LEU A 69 -3.40 -7.31 -7.71
C LEU A 69 -4.33 -6.61 -8.70
N ILE A 70 -3.78 -5.70 -9.49
CA ILE A 70 -4.43 -5.09 -10.64
C ILE A 70 -3.59 -5.42 -11.86
N TYR A 71 -4.21 -6.07 -12.85
CA TYR A 71 -3.58 -6.41 -14.12
C TYR A 71 -3.86 -5.34 -15.17
N LEU A 72 -2.83 -4.99 -15.94
CA LEU A 72 -2.89 -3.98 -16.97
C LEU A 72 -2.73 -4.69 -18.31
N ILE A 73 -3.84 -4.75 -19.06
CA ILE A 73 -3.89 -5.34 -20.40
C ILE A 73 -2.85 -4.67 -21.32
N GLN A 74 -2.73 -3.35 -21.20
CA GLN A 74 -1.68 -2.57 -21.87
C GLN A 74 -0.60 -2.25 -20.84
N SER A 75 0.59 -2.81 -21.05
CA SER A 75 1.74 -2.54 -20.19
C SER A 75 2.13 -1.06 -20.23
N ILE A 76 2.52 -0.49 -19.08
CA ILE A 76 3.00 0.88 -19.00
C ILE A 76 4.43 0.97 -19.57
N ASN A 77 4.68 1.97 -20.41
CA ASN A 77 6.03 2.36 -20.75
C ASN A 77 6.62 3.19 -19.61
N PHE A 78 7.48 2.56 -18.82
CA PHE A 78 8.08 3.19 -17.65
C PHE A 78 8.98 4.38 -17.96
N ASP A 79 9.65 4.41 -19.11
CA ASP A 79 10.52 5.54 -19.49
C ASP A 79 9.70 6.81 -19.71
N THR A 80 8.48 6.68 -20.23
CA THR A 80 7.56 7.83 -20.44
C THR A 80 7.18 8.52 -19.14
N TYR A 81 7.06 7.76 -18.04
CA TYR A 81 6.58 8.25 -16.74
C TYR A 81 7.67 8.25 -15.66
N ASN A 82 8.92 7.88 -16.00
CA ASN A 82 10.02 7.71 -15.06
C ASN A 82 9.64 6.80 -13.86
N ILE A 83 8.95 5.68 -14.15
CA ILE A 83 8.49 4.71 -13.15
C ILE A 83 9.54 3.60 -13.01
N ASN A 84 9.90 3.23 -11.77
CA ASN A 84 10.68 2.03 -11.51
C ASN A 84 9.81 1.03 -10.74
N PRO A 85 9.67 -0.22 -11.23
CA PRO A 85 8.91 -1.24 -10.51
C PRO A 85 9.68 -1.66 -9.25
N ILE A 86 8.95 -2.01 -8.20
CA ILE A 86 9.54 -2.46 -6.94
C ILE A 86 9.56 -3.98 -6.83
N LYS A 87 10.65 -4.53 -6.31
CA LYS A 87 10.78 -5.97 -6.03
C LYS A 87 9.96 -6.34 -4.82
N LEU A 88 9.37 -7.53 -4.82
CA LEU A 88 8.64 -8.07 -3.68
C LEU A 88 9.61 -8.71 -2.67
N ALA A 89 9.42 -8.41 -1.39
CA ALA A 89 10.18 -9.08 -0.35
C ALA A 89 9.66 -10.49 -0.10
N THR A 90 10.58 -11.45 0.04
CA THR A 90 10.28 -12.82 0.51
C THR A 90 10.61 -13.03 1.99
N ASN A 91 11.23 -12.04 2.63
CA ASN A 91 11.65 -12.09 4.02
C ASN A 91 10.95 -11.02 4.85
N TYR A 92 10.73 -11.33 6.13
CA TYR A 92 10.16 -10.38 7.09
C TYR A 92 11.22 -9.41 7.62
N PRO A 93 10.88 -8.13 7.79
CA PRO A 93 11.76 -7.18 8.48
C PRO A 93 11.80 -7.49 9.99
N LYS A 94 12.85 -7.00 10.65
CA LYS A 94 12.98 -7.07 12.10
C LYS A 94 12.44 -5.79 12.74
N VAL A 95 11.89 -5.94 13.95
CA VAL A 95 11.55 -4.78 14.80
C VAL A 95 12.82 -3.96 15.06
N GLY A 96 12.69 -2.63 14.95
CA GLY A 96 13.78 -1.67 15.06
C GLY A 96 14.43 -1.30 13.72
N GLU A 97 14.11 -2.01 12.62
CA GLU A 97 14.59 -1.63 11.30
C GLU A 97 13.86 -0.39 10.76
N THR A 98 14.57 0.33 9.91
CA THR A 98 14.10 1.57 9.32
C THR A 98 13.56 1.31 7.91
N GLY A 99 12.31 1.67 7.67
CA GLY A 99 11.64 1.59 6.37
C GLY A 99 11.31 2.95 5.79
N ILE A 100 10.90 2.96 4.53
CA ILE A 100 10.42 4.14 3.80
C ILE A 100 8.93 3.96 3.51
N ILE A 101 8.15 5.00 3.80
CA ILE A 101 6.74 5.13 3.41
C ILE A 101 6.62 6.32 2.45
N THR A 102 5.74 6.22 1.47
CA THR A 102 5.42 7.30 0.53
C THR A 102 3.95 7.26 0.16
N GLY A 103 3.33 8.41 -0.07
CA GLY A 103 1.90 8.53 -0.30
C GLY A 103 1.46 9.93 -0.72
N TYR A 104 0.15 10.09 -0.97
CA TYR A 104 -0.52 11.34 -1.37
C TYR A 104 -1.73 11.65 -0.47
N GLY A 105 -1.82 10.98 0.69
CA GLY A 105 -3.00 10.99 1.53
C GLY A 105 -3.24 12.29 2.29
N GLU A 106 -4.38 12.38 2.97
CA GLU A 106 -4.84 13.55 3.73
C GLU A 106 -3.88 14.03 4.85
N ALA A 107 -2.83 13.28 5.19
CA ALA A 107 -1.76 13.82 6.04
C ALA A 107 -1.07 15.05 5.39
N GLU A 108 -1.38 15.34 4.13
CA GLU A 108 -0.68 16.24 3.24
C GLU A 108 -1.56 17.37 2.67
N VAL A 109 -2.55 17.87 3.43
CA VAL A 109 -3.54 18.91 2.97
C VAL A 109 -2.91 20.14 2.26
N TYR A 110 -1.60 20.38 2.42
CA TYR A 110 -0.85 21.47 1.77
C TYR A 110 0.33 21.01 0.90
N SER A 111 0.51 19.71 0.64
CA SER A 111 1.60 19.21 -0.20
C SER A 111 1.16 19.10 -1.66
N VAL A 112 2.00 19.64 -2.55
CA VAL A 112 1.86 19.51 -4.01
C VAL A 112 2.59 18.27 -4.56
N ALA A 113 3.07 17.41 -3.66
CA ALA A 113 4.01 16.33 -3.94
C ALA A 113 3.77 15.16 -2.97
N PRO A 114 4.04 13.90 -3.37
CA PRO A 114 4.02 12.81 -2.42
C PRO A 114 5.11 13.03 -1.38
N ILE A 115 4.80 12.80 -0.10
CA ILE A 115 5.82 12.85 0.94
C ILE A 115 6.41 11.47 1.11
N GLU A 116 7.70 11.37 0.81
CA GLU A 116 8.52 10.26 1.27
C GLU A 116 9.00 10.54 2.69
N GLY A 117 8.93 9.54 3.55
CA GLY A 117 9.52 9.66 4.87
C GLY A 117 9.93 8.34 5.49
N THR A 118 10.70 8.48 6.56
CA THR A 118 11.29 7.36 7.28
C THR A 118 10.42 6.95 8.46
N VAL A 119 10.20 5.64 8.59
CA VAL A 119 9.48 5.02 9.72
C VAL A 119 10.33 3.93 10.36
N VAL A 120 10.08 3.65 11.64
CA VAL A 120 10.70 2.53 12.36
C VAL A 120 9.69 1.42 12.46
N ILE A 121 10.08 0.23 12.02
CA ILE A 121 9.28 -0.99 12.12
C ILE A 121 9.21 -1.38 13.59
N THR A 122 7.99 -1.56 14.08
CA THR A 122 7.71 -1.76 15.50
C THR A 122 6.86 -3.01 15.71
N LYS A 123 6.77 -3.44 16.96
CA LYS A 123 5.91 -4.56 17.32
C LYS A 123 4.44 -4.13 17.20
N CYS A 124 3.66 -4.89 16.43
CA CYS A 124 2.21 -4.72 16.42
C CYS A 124 1.60 -5.09 17.80
N PRO A 125 0.51 -4.42 18.24
CA PRO A 125 -0.19 -4.79 19.46
C PRO A 125 -0.95 -6.12 19.35
N PHE A 126 -1.01 -6.66 18.13
CA PHE A 126 -1.77 -7.85 17.78
C PHE A 126 -0.87 -9.08 17.68
N GLN A 127 -1.42 -10.25 17.98
CA GLN A 127 -0.74 -11.52 17.79
C GLN A 127 -0.85 -11.97 16.33
N SER A 128 -0.02 -11.40 15.45
CA SER A 128 0.09 -11.82 14.05
C SER A 128 1.49 -11.56 13.52
N THR A 129 1.98 -12.48 12.69
CA THR A 129 3.24 -12.34 11.93
C THR A 129 3.01 -11.90 10.49
N ASN A 130 1.76 -11.86 10.03
CA ASN A 130 1.39 -11.57 8.64
C ASN A 130 1.01 -10.08 8.43
N ILE A 131 1.11 -9.29 9.48
CA ILE A 131 1.04 -7.83 9.42
C ILE A 131 2.36 -7.21 9.90
N ILE A 132 2.63 -6.01 9.43
CA ILE A 132 3.75 -5.19 9.86
C ILE A 132 3.17 -3.91 10.47
N CYS A 133 3.85 -3.36 11.49
CA CYS A 133 3.50 -2.06 12.05
C CYS A 133 4.72 -1.15 12.00
N SER A 134 4.49 0.14 11.81
CA SER A 134 5.54 1.14 11.91
C SER A 134 5.08 2.35 12.71
N GLN A 135 6.04 3.07 13.26
CA GLN A 135 5.85 4.35 13.91
C GLN A 135 6.90 5.35 13.42
N GLY A 136 6.57 6.64 13.42
CA GLY A 136 7.48 7.67 12.96
C GLY A 136 6.83 9.06 12.96
N ARG A 137 7.60 10.05 12.49
CA ARG A 137 7.08 11.40 12.25
C ARG A 137 6.10 11.44 11.10
N VAL A 138 6.34 10.61 10.08
CA VAL A 138 5.41 10.36 8.97
C VAL A 138 4.57 9.12 9.26
N ARG A 139 3.36 9.09 8.73
CA ARG A 139 2.37 8.01 8.91
C ARG A 139 1.35 8.04 7.77
N ALA A 140 0.68 6.92 7.55
CA ALA A 140 -0.40 6.86 6.58
C ALA A 140 -1.62 7.68 7.05
N GLY A 141 -2.18 8.45 6.12
CA GLY A 141 -3.47 9.13 6.22
C GLY A 141 -4.51 8.55 5.24
N SER A 142 -5.67 9.20 5.16
CA SER A 142 -6.72 8.79 4.21
C SER A 142 -6.19 8.91 2.78
N GLY A 143 -6.27 7.85 1.99
CA GLY A 143 -5.76 7.83 0.60
C GLY A 143 -4.42 7.14 0.41
N ASP A 144 -3.67 6.88 1.49
CA ASP A 144 -2.40 6.15 1.43
C ASP A 144 -2.57 4.64 1.43
N SER A 145 -3.78 4.13 1.72
CA SER A 145 -4.11 2.71 1.61
C SER A 145 -3.65 2.11 0.29
N GLY A 146 -3.06 0.92 0.34
CA GLY A 146 -2.45 0.27 -0.81
C GLY A 146 -1.03 0.77 -1.15
N GLY A 147 -0.58 1.85 -0.53
CA GLY A 147 0.76 2.41 -0.70
C GLY A 147 1.85 1.54 -0.07
N PRO A 148 3.12 1.79 -0.43
CA PRO A 148 4.22 0.91 -0.07
C PRO A 148 4.82 1.18 1.32
N LEU A 149 5.23 0.11 1.99
CA LEU A 149 6.34 0.11 2.93
C LEU A 149 7.55 -0.56 2.27
N ILE A 150 8.64 0.20 2.14
CA ILE A 150 9.85 -0.22 1.46
C ILE A 150 10.97 -0.45 2.48
N TYR A 151 11.68 -1.57 2.34
CA TYR A 151 12.88 -1.88 3.11
C TYR A 151 13.90 -2.58 2.23
N LYS A 152 15.15 -2.06 2.23
CA LYS A 152 16.25 -2.56 1.38
C LYS A 152 15.82 -2.78 -0.07
N GLU A 153 15.22 -1.75 -0.68
CA GLU A 153 14.73 -1.76 -2.08
C GLU A 153 13.62 -2.79 -2.40
N ASN A 154 13.03 -3.41 -1.38
CA ASN A 154 11.93 -4.35 -1.55
C ASN A 154 10.66 -3.84 -0.89
N LEU A 155 9.52 -4.11 -1.53
CA LEU A 155 8.20 -3.90 -0.98
C LEU A 155 7.94 -4.98 0.08
N ILE A 156 7.94 -4.58 1.35
CA ILE A 156 7.72 -5.48 2.48
C ILE A 156 6.27 -5.45 2.98
N GLY A 157 5.55 -4.36 2.74
CA GLY A 157 4.17 -4.23 3.19
C GLY A 157 3.34 -3.29 2.33
N VAL A 158 2.03 -3.50 2.37
CA VAL A 158 0.99 -2.69 1.72
C VAL A 158 0.17 -2.01 2.81
N ILE A 159 0.02 -0.69 2.77
CA ILE A 159 -0.74 0.06 3.80
C ILE A 159 -2.18 -0.45 3.85
N SER A 160 -2.59 -0.94 5.02
CA SER A 160 -3.94 -1.45 5.28
C SER A 160 -4.74 -0.51 6.18
N ALA A 161 -4.10 0.06 7.20
CA ALA A 161 -4.76 1.00 8.13
C ALA A 161 -3.77 2.04 8.66
N GLY A 162 -4.31 3.21 9.04
CA GLY A 162 -3.52 4.34 9.52
C GLY A 162 -3.94 4.85 10.89
N CYS A 163 -3.47 6.06 11.21
CA CYS A 163 -3.64 6.70 12.51
C CYS A 163 -5.09 6.96 12.92
N LYS A 164 -6.05 7.06 11.97
CA LYS A 164 -7.47 7.22 12.30
C LYS A 164 -8.07 5.93 12.88
N ASP A 165 -7.47 4.79 12.59
CA ASP A 165 -8.05 3.47 12.89
C ASP A 165 -7.34 2.78 14.06
N GLU A 166 -6.07 3.09 14.33
CA GLU A 166 -5.21 2.32 15.24
C GLU A 166 -4.45 3.21 16.23
N HIS A 167 -4.77 3.08 17.52
CA HIS A 167 -4.13 3.81 18.62
C HIS A 167 -3.62 2.86 19.72
N ILE A 168 -2.38 3.03 20.15
CA ILE A 168 -1.87 2.47 21.41
C ILE A 168 -1.28 3.60 22.25
N ASN A 169 -1.79 3.82 23.46
CA ASN A 169 -1.24 4.83 24.38
C ASN A 169 -1.03 6.22 23.74
N ARG A 170 -1.96 6.65 22.86
CA ARG A 170 -1.89 7.90 22.06
C ARG A 170 -0.78 7.95 20.98
N MET A 171 -0.06 6.85 20.75
CA MET A 171 0.83 6.70 19.59
C MET A 171 0.04 6.12 18.41
N CYS A 172 0.20 6.76 17.25
CA CYS A 172 -0.37 6.29 15.99
C CYS A 172 0.55 5.32 15.29
N LEU A 173 -0.02 4.19 14.88
CA LEU A 173 0.67 3.20 14.06
C LEU A 173 0.15 3.28 12.62
N THR A 174 1.03 2.99 11.67
CA THR A 174 0.60 2.50 10.35
C THR A 174 0.66 0.98 10.39
N VAL A 175 -0.41 0.32 9.94
CA VAL A 175 -0.51 -1.13 9.82
C VAL A 175 -0.46 -1.50 8.34
N TYR A 176 0.33 -2.52 8.03
CA TYR A 176 0.55 -3.00 6.68
C TYR A 176 0.24 -4.49 6.59
N THR A 177 -0.37 -4.90 5.49
CA THR A 177 -0.43 -6.29 5.05
C THR A 177 0.97 -6.73 4.63
N SER A 178 1.50 -7.83 5.17
CA SER A 178 2.83 -8.33 4.79
C SER A 178 2.81 -8.90 3.37
N VAL A 179 3.74 -8.44 2.53
CA VAL A 179 3.93 -8.99 1.18
C VAL A 179 4.43 -10.42 1.25
N ALA A 180 5.44 -10.69 2.09
CA ALA A 180 6.03 -12.01 2.23
C ALA A 180 5.02 -13.08 2.69
N ALA A 181 4.00 -12.69 3.47
CA ALA A 181 2.93 -13.58 3.92
C ALA A 181 1.95 -14.00 2.79
N ASN A 182 1.92 -13.26 1.68
CA ASN A 182 0.98 -13.42 0.58
C ASN A 182 1.67 -13.83 -0.74
N MET A 183 2.85 -14.42 -0.66
CA MET A 183 3.64 -14.84 -1.84
C MET A 183 3.25 -16.23 -2.40
N ASN A 184 2.40 -17.00 -1.70
CA ASN A 184 2.02 -18.38 -2.07
C ASN A 184 0.51 -18.56 -2.17
#